data_AF-A0A1F2R536-F1
#
_entry.id   AF-A0A1F2R536-F1
#
_cell.length_a   1.000
_cell.length_b   1.000
_cell.length_c   1.000
_cell.angle_alpha   90.00
_cell.angle_beta   90.00
_cell.angle_gamma   90.00
#
_symmetry.space_group_name_H-M   'P 1'
#
loop_
_entity.id
_entity.type
_entity.pdbx_description
1 polymer ?
#
loop_
_entity_poly.entity_id
_entity_poly.type
_entity_poly.pdbx_seq_one_letter_code
_entity_poly.pdbx_strand_id
1 'polypeptide(L)' 'MGQKLYVGNLAFNATDDELREFFSQAGETESVRIIRDRETGRSRGFGFVEMKSEEAARQAIEQLDGKDFK' A
#
# COMPACT_ATOMS: atom_id res chain seq x y z
N MET A 1 -16.26 -3.31 -8.39
CA MET A 1 -15.80 -1.97 -7.97
C MET A 1 -14.48 -2.21 -7.26
N GLY A 2 -13.35 -1.83 -7.85
CA GLY A 2 -12.04 -1.96 -7.20
C GLY A 2 -11.93 -0.95 -6.05
N GLN A 3 -11.31 -1.35 -4.95
CA GLN A 3 -11.17 -0.47 -3.79
C GLN A 3 -9.77 0.08 -3.65
N LYS A 4 -9.68 1.41 -3.67
CA LYS A 4 -8.43 2.14 -3.54
C LYS A 4 -8.18 2.52 -2.09
N LEU A 5 -7.13 1.95 -1.54
CA LEU A 5 -6.62 2.15 -0.20
C LEU A 5 -5.52 3.22 -0.22
N TYR A 6 -5.60 4.14 0.73
CA TYR A 6 -4.53 5.09 1.01
C TYR A 6 -3.64 4.50 2.10
N VAL A 7 -2.33 4.47 1.85
CA VAL A 7 -1.35 3.94 2.79
C VAL A 7 -0.39 5.06 3.15
N GLY A 8 -0.50 5.58 4.37
CA GLY A 8 0.36 6.63 4.90
C GLY A 8 1.41 6.10 5.87
N ASN A 9 2.30 7.00 6.31
CA ASN A 9 3.36 6.70 7.28
C ASN A 9 4.31 5.57 6.84
N LEU A 10 4.54 5.44 5.54
CA LEU A 10 5.47 4.47 4.98
C LEU A 10 6.91 4.92 5.16
N ALA A 11 7.79 3.96 5.40
CA ALA A 11 9.22 4.18 5.43
C ALA A 11 9.72 4.84 4.13
N PHE A 12 10.75 5.69 4.22
CA PHE A 12 11.31 6.37 3.05
C PHE A 12 11.88 5.40 2.00
N ASN A 13 12.30 4.21 2.45
CA ASN A 13 12.83 3.12 1.64
C ASN A 13 11.76 2.13 1.16
N ALA A 14 10.48 2.30 1.54
CA ALA A 14 9.41 1.40 1.13
C ALA A 14 9.31 1.32 -0.40
N THR A 15 9.20 0.11 -0.93
CA THR A 15 9.01 -0.16 -2.35
C THR A 15 7.60 -0.61 -2.69
N ASP A 16 7.18 -0.32 -3.92
CA ASP A 16 5.90 -0.75 -4.46
C ASP A 16 5.75 -2.28 -4.42
N ASP A 17 6.83 -3.01 -4.65
CA ASP A 17 6.86 -4.47 -4.56
C ASP A 17 6.67 -4.97 -3.12
N GLU A 18 7.38 -4.42 -2.13
CA GLU A 18 7.18 -4.77 -0.72
C GLU A 18 5.75 -4.46 -0.25
N LEU A 19 5.20 -3.31 -0.65
CA LEU A 19 3.84 -2.94 -0.33
C LEU A 19 2.85 -3.90 -0.99
N ARG A 20 3.11 -4.30 -2.24
CA ARG A 20 2.29 -5.29 -2.96
C ARG A 20 2.33 -6.65 -2.28
N GLU A 21 3.50 -7.15 -1.90
CA GLU A 21 3.63 -8.42 -1.18
C GLU A 21 2.90 -8.38 0.18
N PHE A 22 3.00 -7.25 0.89
CA PHE A 22 2.34 -7.07 2.17
C PHE A 22 0.81 -7.12 2.04
N PHE A 23 0.26 -6.41 1.04
CA PHE A 23 -1.17 -6.42 0.76
C PHE A 23 -1.63 -7.74 0.12
N SER A 24 -0.75 -8.49 -0.54
CA SER A 24 -1.04 -9.81 -1.10
C SER A 24 -1.42 -10.85 -0.02
N GLN A 25 -1.07 -10.63 1.24
CA GLN A 25 -1.48 -11.49 2.36
C GLN A 25 -2.98 -11.34 2.69
N ALA A 26 -3.54 -10.16 2.43
CA ALA A 26 -4.96 -9.87 2.64
C ALA A 26 -5.80 -10.17 1.38
N GLY A 27 -5.20 -10.12 0.18
CA GLY A 27 -5.82 -10.57 -1.06
C GLY A 27 -5.18 -9.98 -2.31
N GLU A 28 -5.82 -10.16 -3.46
CA GLU A 28 -5.23 -9.76 -4.74
C GLU A 28 -5.27 -8.24 -4.96
N THR A 29 -4.08 -7.63 -5.05
CA THR A 29 -3.89 -6.21 -5.41
C THR A 29 -4.01 -6.05 -6.93
N GLU A 30 -4.81 -5.08 -7.37
CA GLU A 30 -4.91 -4.66 -8.77
C GLU A 30 -3.75 -3.76 -9.19
N SER A 31 -3.37 -2.80 -8.33
CA SER A 31 -2.29 -1.86 -8.62
C SER A 31 -1.70 -1.26 -7.35
N VAL A 32 -0.38 -1.05 -7.32
CA VAL A 32 0.31 -0.46 -6.17
C VAL A 32 1.18 0.69 -6.64
N ARG A 33 1.11 1.83 -5.95
CA ARG A 33 1.87 3.01 -6.31
C ARG A 33 2.30 3.82 -5.09
N ILE A 34 3.59 3.82 -4.81
CA ILE A 34 4.16 4.71 -3.79
C ILE A 34 4.44 6.08 -4.40
N ILE A 35 4.04 7.14 -3.68
CA ILE A 35 4.33 8.50 -4.10
C ILE A 35 5.69 8.89 -3.55
N ARG A 36 6.64 9.06 -4.48
CA ARG A 36 7.98 9.55 -4.20
C ARG A 36 8.17 10.95 -4.75
N ASP A 37 8.91 11.74 -4.01
CA ASP A 37 9.33 13.06 -4.43
C ASP A 37 10.29 12.93 -5.62
N ARG A 38 9.98 13.62 -6.72
CA ARG A 38 10.70 13.47 -7.98
C ARG A 38 12.03 14.22 -7.98
N GLU A 39 12.18 15.24 -7.13
CA GLU A 39 13.41 16.04 -7.02
C GLU A 39 14.45 15.36 -6.11
N THR A 40 14.01 14.87 -4.95
CA THR A 40 14.91 14.25 -3.97
C THR A 40 14.99 12.73 -4.10
N GLY A 41 14.08 12.11 -4.87
CA GLY A 41 13.92 10.66 -4.95
C GLY A 41 13.41 10.02 -3.65
N ARG A 42 13.14 10.81 -2.60
CA ARG A 42 12.68 10.30 -1.31
C ARG A 42 11.20 10.00 -1.35
N SER A 43 10.78 8.87 -0.78
CA SER A 43 9.35 8.59 -0.64
C SER A 43 8.69 9.68 0.19
N ARG A 44 7.49 10.12 -0.18
CA ARG A 44 6.75 11.11 0.62
C ARG A 44 6.14 10.50 1.90
N GLY A 45 6.44 9.23 2.16
CA GLY A 45 5.88 8.45 3.26
C GLY A 45 4.44 8.04 3.03
N PHE A 46 3.96 8.05 1.79
CA PHE A 46 2.62 7.58 1.45
C PHE A 46 2.54 6.98 0.05
N GLY A 47 1.52 6.15 -0.15
CA GLY A 47 1.22 5.45 -1.38
C GLY A 47 -0.26 5.10 -1.49
N PHE A 48 -0.61 4.51 -2.63
CA PHE A 48 -1.94 4.04 -2.93
C PHE A 48 -1.88 2.58 -3.36
N VAL A 49 -2.80 1.77 -2.83
CA VAL A 49 -2.99 0.37 -3.20
C VAL A 49 -4.40 0.23 -3.71
N GLU A 50 -4.57 -0.36 -4.88
CA GLU A 50 -5.86 -0.68 -5.46
C GLU A 50 -6.04 -2.19 -5.36
N MET A 51 -7.13 -2.62 -4.72
CA MET A 51 -7.46 -4.03 -4.52
C MET A 51 -8.51 -4.47 -5.53
N LYS A 52 -8.41 -5.72 -6.01
CA LYS A 52 -9.37 -6.26 -6.97
C LYS A 52 -10.76 -6.53 -6.38
N SER A 53 -10.83 -6.82 -5.09
CA SER A 53 -12.08 -7.11 -4.37
C SER A 53 -12.25 -6.21 -3.16
N GLU A 54 -13.49 -5.86 -2.85
CA GLU A 54 -13.86 -5.11 -1.66
C GLU A 54 -13.56 -5.90 -0.38
N GLU A 55 -13.72 -7.22 -0.40
CA GLU A 55 -13.38 -8.11 0.73
C GLU A 55 -11.87 -8.06 1.02
N ALA A 56 -11.04 -8.16 -0.02
CA ALA A 56 -9.59 -8.06 0.11
C ALA A 56 -9.19 -6.67 0.63
N ALA A 57 -9.88 -5.61 0.20
CA ALA A 57 -9.64 -4.26 0.70
C ALA A 57 -10.00 -4.10 2.18
N ARG A 58 -11.14 -4.65 2.61
CA ARG A 58 -11.52 -4.67 4.03
C ARG A 58 -10.52 -5.47 4.86
N GLN A 59 -10.18 -6.68 4.42
CA GLN A 59 -9.19 -7.51 5.13
C GLN A 59 -7.82 -6.83 5.20
N ALA A 60 -7.41 -6.12 4.16
CA ALA A 60 -6.17 -5.36 4.16
C ALA A 60 -6.23 -4.24 5.18
N ILE A 61 -7.31 -3.48 5.25
CA ILE A 61 -7.48 -2.45 6.29
C ILE A 61 -7.48 -3.13 7.68
N GLU A 62 -8.32 -4.13 7.92
CA GLU A 62 -8.42 -4.75 9.26
C GLU A 62 -7.12 -5.43 9.73
N GLN A 63 -6.33 -6.00 8.82
CA GLN A 63 -5.12 -6.75 9.17
C GLN A 63 -3.82 -5.96 9.04
N LEU A 64 -3.79 -4.93 8.18
CA LEU A 64 -2.55 -4.23 7.79
C LEU A 64 -2.59 -2.75 8.23
N ASP A 65 -3.76 -2.15 8.43
CA ASP A 65 -3.89 -0.81 9.01
C ASP A 65 -3.35 -0.82 10.46
N GLY A 66 -2.40 0.06 10.74
CA GLY A 66 -1.76 0.16 12.05
C GLY A 66 -0.69 -0.89 12.34
N LYS A 67 -0.31 -1.75 11.39
CA LYS A 67 0.90 -2.57 11.52
C LYS A 67 2.16 -1.74 11.24
N ASP A 68 3.20 -1.99 12.03
CA ASP A 68 4.53 -1.40 11.82
C ASP A 68 5.12 -1.90 10.50
N PHE A 69 5.03 -1.05 9.47
CA PHE A 69 5.69 -1.26 8.19
C PHE A 69 7.02 -0.47 8.18
N LYS A 70 8.02 -1.08 8.82
CA LYS A 70 9.46 -0.74 8.89
C LYS A 70 9.87 0.66 9.36
#